data_AF-A0A0S7ELV4-F1
#
_entry.id   AF-A0A0S7ELV4-F1
#
_cell.length_a   1.000
_cell.length_b   1.000
_cell.length_c   1.000
_cell.angle_alpha   90.00
_cell.angle_beta   90.00
_cell.angle_gamma   90.00
#
_symmetry.space_group_name_H-M   'P 1'
#
loop_
_entity.id
_entity.type
_entity.pdbx_description
1 polymer ?
#
loop_
_entity_poly.entity_id
_entity_poly.type
_entity_poly.pdbx_seq_one_letter_code
_entity_poly.pdbx_strand_id
1 'polypeptide(L)'
;HTPLPRAAASQPLHSPTWIHGAVAFVWTVSMMLAIPQMLFAALLPRGDDYVCVSEMPVCASDFMSLFYKIYPTVAFVAPVIFTVAYYTKTLHTAVNHAPSPRHQSKVVLVLLCLSGAVGLMLLPEWGTFAWIRLGYSRPPAGLMMFAQVLLYACSA
;
A
#
# COMPACT_ATOMS: atom_id res chain seq x y z
N HIS A 1 -11.62 4.36 -54.96
CA HIS A 1 -11.72 3.99 -53.53
C HIS A 1 -10.32 3.86 -52.96
N THR A 2 -9.88 4.88 -52.23
CA THR A 2 -8.53 4.95 -51.64
C THR A 2 -8.59 4.29 -50.25
N PRO A 3 -7.82 3.23 -49.95
CA PRO A 3 -7.80 2.66 -48.61
C PRO A 3 -7.02 3.58 -47.66
N LEU A 4 -7.69 4.04 -46.59
CA LEU A 4 -7.06 4.76 -45.48
C LEU A 4 -6.09 3.84 -44.72
N PRO A 5 -4.94 4.35 -44.25
CA PRO A 5 -4.00 3.56 -43.47
C PRO A 5 -4.61 3.23 -42.10
N ARG A 6 -4.63 1.93 -41.80
CA ARG A 6 -5.04 1.34 -40.53
C ARG A 6 -4.29 2.04 -39.39
N ALA A 7 -5.04 2.76 -38.56
CA ALA A 7 -4.55 3.39 -37.34
C ALA A 7 -3.68 2.42 -36.55
N ALA A 8 -2.57 2.93 -36.04
CA ALA A 8 -1.62 2.24 -35.19
C ALA A 8 -2.38 1.44 -34.13
N ALA A 9 -2.40 0.12 -34.30
CA ALA A 9 -2.82 -0.79 -33.26
C ALA A 9 -1.84 -0.58 -32.11
N SER A 10 -2.31 0.08 -31.05
CA SER A 10 -1.67 0.05 -29.75
C SER A 10 -1.42 -1.40 -29.40
N GLN A 11 -0.17 -1.86 -29.55
CA GLN A 11 0.20 -3.21 -29.15
C GLN A 11 -0.17 -3.40 -27.68
N PRO A 12 -0.82 -4.51 -27.33
CA PRO A 12 -1.21 -4.74 -25.96
C PRO A 12 0.05 -4.90 -25.13
N LEU A 13 0.16 -4.09 -24.07
CA LEU A 13 1.16 -4.17 -23.02
C LEU A 13 0.94 -5.45 -22.17
N HIS A 14 0.95 -6.64 -22.80
CA HIS A 14 0.62 -7.93 -22.18
C HIS A 14 1.69 -8.96 -22.53
N SER A 15 2.94 -8.64 -22.25
CA SER A 15 4.01 -9.64 -22.14
C SER A 15 4.19 -10.00 -20.66
N PRO A 16 4.29 -11.28 -20.29
CA PRO A 16 4.52 -11.70 -18.89
C PRO A 16 5.78 -11.08 -18.26
N THR A 17 6.73 -10.62 -19.08
CA THR A 17 7.91 -9.88 -18.64
C THR A 17 7.59 -8.59 -17.88
N TRP A 18 6.48 -7.91 -18.20
CA TRP A 18 6.08 -6.69 -17.49
C TRP A 18 5.61 -6.97 -16.06
N ILE A 19 4.93 -8.11 -15.84
CA ILE A 19 4.49 -8.53 -14.51
C ILE A 19 5.70 -8.80 -13.61
N HIS A 20 6.70 -9.52 -14.11
CA HIS A 20 7.94 -9.76 -13.38
C HIS A 20 8.67 -8.45 -13.04
N GLY A 21 8.73 -7.52 -14.00
CA GLY A 21 9.30 -6.19 -13.78
C GLY A 21 8.56 -5.41 -12.69
N ALA A 22 7.23 -5.41 -12.73
CA ALA A 22 6.40 -4.75 -11.73
C ALA A 22 6.58 -5.35 -10.32
N VAL A 23 6.61 -6.69 -10.21
CA VAL A 23 6.83 -7.39 -8.94
C VAL A 23 8.23 -7.05 -8.38
N ALA A 24 9.27 -7.13 -9.21
CA ALA A 24 10.63 -6.79 -8.78
C ALA A 24 10.75 -5.32 -8.32
N PHE A 25 10.07 -4.40 -9.02
CA PHE A 25 10.00 -3.00 -8.62
C PHE A 25 9.33 -2.81 -7.26
N VAL A 26 8.16 -3.43 -7.05
CA VAL A 26 7.43 -3.34 -5.77
C VAL A 26 8.28 -3.89 -4.61
N TRP A 27 8.93 -5.03 -4.81
CA TRP A 27 9.84 -5.60 -3.80
C TRP A 27 11.01 -4.67 -3.49
N THR A 28 11.65 -4.10 -4.51
CA THR A 28 12.79 -3.20 -4.33
C THR A 28 12.37 -1.95 -3.55
N VAL A 29 11.27 -1.31 -3.94
CA VAL A 29 10.75 -0.13 -3.25
C VAL A 29 10.35 -0.47 -1.81
N SER A 30 9.68 -1.61 -1.59
CA SER A 30 9.30 -2.08 -0.26
C SER A 30 10.51 -2.26 0.66
N MET A 31 11.56 -2.93 0.19
CA MET A 31 12.80 -3.10 0.94
C MET A 31 13.48 -1.76 1.22
N MET A 32 13.57 -0.87 0.22
CA MET A 32 14.16 0.46 0.40
C MET A 32 13.45 1.28 1.47
N LEU A 33 12.12 1.22 1.52
CA LEU A 33 11.34 1.90 2.55
C LEU A 33 11.49 1.25 3.94
N ALA A 34 11.74 -0.06 4.02
CA ALA A 34 11.95 -0.75 5.28
C ALA A 34 13.34 -0.50 5.91
N ILE A 35 14.36 -0.19 5.09
CA ILE A 35 15.75 -0.01 5.57
C ILE A 35 15.87 1.01 6.71
N PRO A 36 15.33 2.25 6.62
CA PRO A 36 15.43 3.20 7.71
C PRO A 36 14.83 2.66 9.01
N GLN A 37 13.69 1.96 8.95
CA GLN A 37 13.08 1.38 10.16
C GLN A 37 13.97 0.31 10.79
N MET A 38 14.60 -0.54 9.98
CA MET A 38 15.48 -1.62 10.43
C MET A 38 16.82 -1.11 10.99
N LEU A 39 17.40 -0.06 10.40
CA LEU A 39 18.66 0.52 10.85
C LEU A 39 18.60 1.08 12.28
N PHE A 40 17.41 1.52 12.70
CA PHE A 40 17.17 2.11 14.01
C PHE A 40 16.43 1.16 14.95
N ALA A 41 16.29 -0.12 14.58
CA ALA A 41 15.77 -1.15 15.46
C ALA A 41 16.87 -1.61 16.43
N ALA A 42 16.58 -1.56 17.73
CA ALA A 42 17.48 -1.98 18.79
C ALA A 42 16.74 -2.88 19.78
N LEU A 43 17.46 -3.86 20.35
CA LEU A 43 16.96 -4.68 21.45
C LEU A 43 17.40 -4.06 22.77
N LEU A 44 16.44 -3.63 23.58
CA LEU A 44 16.70 -3.10 24.92
C LEU A 44 16.26 -4.11 25.97
N PRO A 45 17.09 -4.38 27.00
CA PRO A 45 16.68 -5.23 28.12
C PRO A 45 15.57 -4.56 28.94
N ARG A 46 14.56 -5.34 29.32
CA ARG A 46 13.40 -4.93 30.12
C ARG A 46 13.09 -6.01 31.16
N GLY A 47 13.81 -5.96 32.29
CA GLY A 47 13.74 -7.03 33.30
C GLY A 47 14.49 -8.26 32.80
N ASP A 48 13.84 -9.42 32.82
CA ASP A 48 14.39 -10.67 32.29
C ASP A 48 14.19 -10.85 30.77
N ASP A 49 13.43 -9.96 30.13
CA ASP A 49 13.12 -10.01 28.69
C ASP A 49 13.84 -8.92 27.88
N TYR A 50 13.82 -9.05 26.55
CA TYR A 50 14.26 -8.02 25.61
C TYR A 50 13.08 -7.46 24.83
N VAL A 51 13.03 -6.13 24.67
CA VAL A 51 12.04 -5.44 23.84
C VAL A 51 12.69 -4.83 22.62
N CYS A 52 12.09 -5.05 21.46
CA CYS A 52 12.49 -4.37 20.23
C CYS A 52 11.93 -2.94 20.26
N VAL A 53 12.82 -1.97 20.26
CA VAL A 53 12.50 -0.55 20.26
C VAL A 53 13.16 0.14 19.08
N SER A 54 12.61 1.29 18.73
CA SER A 54 13.16 2.13 17.68
C SER A 54 13.92 3.29 18.33
N GLU A 55 15.25 3.15 18.37
CA GLU A 55 16.18 4.09 18.99
C GLU A 55 16.75 5.03 17.92
N MET A 56 16.42 6.32 18.03
CA MET A 56 16.76 7.33 17.03
C MET A 56 17.95 8.17 17.51
N PRO A 57 19.11 8.13 16.83
CA PRO A 57 20.20 9.04 17.16
C PRO A 57 19.81 10.48 16.81
N VAL A 58 20.27 11.44 17.62
CA VAL A 58 19.96 12.87 17.45
C VAL A 58 20.30 13.35 16.03
N CYS A 59 21.41 12.87 15.47
CA CYS A 59 21.87 13.22 14.12
C CYS A 59 20.90 12.82 12.98
N ALA A 60 19.99 11.86 13.21
CA ALA A 60 19.04 11.36 12.21
C ALA A 60 17.58 11.77 12.50
N SER A 61 17.35 12.54 13.57
CA SER A 61 16.02 12.93 14.03
C SER A 61 15.22 13.71 12.99
N ASP A 62 15.84 14.69 12.34
CA ASP A 62 15.21 15.51 11.28
C ASP A 62 14.83 14.67 10.05
N PHE A 63 15.74 13.80 9.60
CA PHE A 63 15.48 12.88 8.49
C PHE A 63 14.27 12.00 8.79
N MET A 64 14.17 11.49 10.02
CA MET A 64 13.15 10.52 10.36
C MET A 64 11.80 11.17 10.67
N SER A 65 11.79 12.40 11.19
CA SER A 65 10.59 13.24 11.26
C SER A 65 9.95 13.42 9.88
N LEU A 66 10.77 13.64 8.83
CA LEU A 66 10.28 13.70 7.45
C LEU A 66 9.87 12.31 6.94
N PHE A 67 10.69 11.29 7.17
CA PHE A 67 10.42 9.91 6.76
C PHE A 67 9.06 9.43 7.29
N TYR A 68 8.75 9.64 8.57
CA TYR A 68 7.49 9.22 9.18
C TYR A 68 6.25 9.92 8.61
N LYS A 69 6.40 11.08 7.97
CA LYS A 69 5.31 11.76 7.25
C LYS A 69 5.11 11.19 5.84
N ILE A 70 6.22 10.93 5.14
CA ILE A 70 6.19 10.47 3.75
C ILE A 70 5.87 8.98 3.66
N TYR A 71 6.43 8.17 4.57
CA TYR A 71 6.34 6.71 4.50
C TYR A 71 4.90 6.18 4.48
N PRO A 72 3.99 6.55 5.40
CA PRO A 72 2.59 6.12 5.34
C PRO A 72 1.89 6.58 4.05
N THR A 73 2.26 7.76 3.55
CA THR A 73 1.70 8.31 2.32
C THR A 73 2.08 7.44 1.12
N VAL A 74 3.36 7.09 0.99
CA VAL A 74 3.88 6.31 -0.14
C VAL A 74 3.53 4.82 -0.01
N ALA A 75 3.61 4.25 1.19
CA ALA A 75 3.43 2.82 1.42
C ALA A 75 1.95 2.40 1.48
N PHE A 76 1.04 3.31 1.82
CA PHE A 76 -0.38 2.98 2.02
C PHE A 76 -1.32 3.89 1.24
N VAL A 77 -1.26 5.21 1.47
CA VAL A 77 -2.27 6.14 0.91
C VAL A 77 -2.22 6.17 -0.62
N ALA A 78 -1.04 6.33 -1.22
CA ALA A 78 -0.87 6.39 -2.67
C ALA A 78 -1.31 5.09 -3.38
N PRO A 79 -0.90 3.88 -2.93
CA PRO A 79 -1.40 2.62 -3.47
C PRO A 79 -2.93 2.49 -3.39
N VAL A 80 -3.55 2.85 -2.27
CA VAL A 80 -5.01 2.79 -2.09
C VAL A 80 -5.72 3.72 -3.06
N ILE A 81 -5.30 4.99 -3.15
CA ILE A 81 -5.87 5.97 -4.09
C ILE A 81 -5.73 5.49 -5.53
N PHE A 82 -4.53 5.02 -5.91
CA PHE A 82 -4.28 4.53 -7.27
C PHE A 82 -5.17 3.34 -7.61
N THR A 83 -5.31 2.39 -6.69
CA THR A 83 -6.13 1.18 -6.86
C THR A 83 -7.60 1.53 -7.03
N VAL A 84 -8.15 2.40 -6.16
CA VAL A 84 -9.54 2.84 -6.23
C VAL A 84 -9.81 3.61 -7.52
N ALA A 85 -8.94 4.57 -7.88
CA ALA A 85 -9.09 5.34 -9.10
C ALA A 85 -9.04 4.46 -10.36
N TYR A 86 -8.08 3.53 -10.41
CA TYR A 86 -7.92 2.61 -11.53
C TYR A 86 -9.11 1.68 -11.69
N TYR A 87 -9.54 1.02 -10.60
CA TYR A 87 -10.69 0.11 -10.67
C TYR A 87 -12.00 0.84 -10.92
N THR A 88 -12.19 2.06 -10.38
CA THR A 88 -13.37 2.87 -10.69
C THR A 88 -13.44 3.23 -12.17
N LYS A 89 -12.31 3.68 -12.75
CA LYS A 89 -12.21 3.97 -14.20
C LYS A 89 -12.43 2.72 -15.04
N THR A 90 -11.86 1.60 -14.63
CA THR A 90 -12.00 0.31 -15.32
C THR A 90 -13.42 -0.21 -15.23
N LEU A 91 -14.09 -0.08 -14.09
CA LEU A 91 -15.48 -0.45 -13.89
C LEU A 91 -16.40 0.38 -14.79
N HIS A 92 -16.19 1.70 -14.82
CA HIS A 92 -16.92 2.60 -15.71
C HIS A 92 -16.77 2.19 -17.18
N THR A 93 -15.56 1.81 -17.60
CA THR A 93 -15.29 1.34 -18.96
C THR A 93 -15.95 -0.02 -19.22
N ALA A 94 -15.87 -0.94 -18.25
CA ALA A 94 -16.44 -2.28 -18.34
C ALA A 94 -17.97 -2.27 -18.43
N VAL A 95 -18.64 -1.35 -17.74
CA VAL A 95 -20.10 -1.20 -17.78
C VAL A 95 -20.55 -0.58 -19.11
N ASN A 96 -19.85 0.44 -19.59
CA ASN A 96 -20.34 1.27 -20.70
C ASN A 96 -19.80 0.89 -22.08
N HIS A 97 -18.63 0.24 -22.17
CA HIS A 97 -17.90 0.06 -23.43
C HIS A 97 -17.38 -1.37 -23.70
N ALA A 98 -17.58 -2.32 -22.77
CA ALA A 98 -17.02 -3.67 -22.95
C ALA A 98 -17.90 -4.58 -23.84
N PRO A 99 -17.29 -5.55 -24.54
CA PRO A 99 -18.03 -6.56 -25.32
C PRO A 99 -18.88 -7.49 -24.44
N SER A 100 -18.46 -7.73 -23.18
CA SER A 100 -19.14 -8.60 -22.20
C SER A 100 -19.32 -7.88 -20.86
N PRO A 101 -20.13 -6.80 -20.81
CA PRO A 101 -20.14 -5.85 -19.69
C PRO A 101 -20.53 -6.52 -18.37
N ARG A 102 -21.41 -7.53 -18.38
CA ARG A 102 -21.86 -8.24 -17.17
C ARG A 102 -20.79 -9.10 -16.50
N HIS A 103 -19.85 -9.67 -17.25
CA HIS A 103 -18.79 -10.50 -16.66
C HIS A 103 -17.62 -9.63 -16.19
N GLN A 104 -17.14 -8.73 -17.05
CA GLN A 104 -16.02 -7.84 -16.74
C GLN A 104 -16.34 -6.88 -15.59
N SER A 105 -17.55 -6.29 -15.55
CA SER A 105 -17.95 -5.41 -14.43
C SER A 105 -17.99 -6.14 -13.09
N LYS A 106 -18.45 -7.40 -13.05
CA LYS A 106 -18.48 -8.21 -11.82
C LYS A 106 -17.07 -8.44 -11.28
N VAL A 107 -16.14 -8.86 -12.14
CA VAL A 107 -14.75 -9.10 -11.72
C VAL A 107 -14.11 -7.83 -11.19
N VAL A 108 -14.25 -6.71 -11.91
CA VAL A 108 -13.68 -5.42 -11.49
C VAL A 108 -14.33 -4.91 -10.21
N LEU A 109 -15.65 -5.10 -10.04
CA LEU A 109 -16.35 -4.75 -8.81
C LEU A 109 -15.85 -5.56 -7.62
N VAL A 110 -15.65 -6.87 -7.78
CA VAL A 110 -15.10 -7.73 -6.73
C VAL A 110 -13.68 -7.28 -6.35
N LEU A 111 -12.83 -6.99 -7.33
CA LEU A 111 -11.47 -6.49 -7.09
C LEU A 111 -11.47 -5.14 -6.36
N LEU A 112 -12.36 -4.23 -6.73
CA LEU A 112 -12.54 -2.94 -6.06
C LEU A 112 -13.00 -3.12 -4.61
N CYS A 113 -14.02 -3.95 -4.37
CA CYS A 113 -14.53 -4.24 -3.03
C CYS A 113 -13.47 -4.91 -2.15
N LEU A 114 -12.75 -5.90 -2.68
CA LEU A 114 -11.69 -6.59 -1.95
C LEU A 114 -10.55 -5.61 -1.60
N SER A 115 -10.12 -4.81 -2.56
CA SER A 115 -9.06 -3.80 -2.35
C SER A 115 -9.50 -2.74 -1.34
N GLY A 116 -10.75 -2.29 -1.40
CA GLY A 116 -11.34 -1.37 -0.43
C GLY A 116 -11.41 -1.97 0.97
N ALA A 117 -11.84 -3.22 1.10
CA ALA A 117 -11.90 -3.93 2.38
C ALA A 117 -10.50 -4.05 3.01
N VAL A 118 -9.49 -4.48 2.24
CA VAL A 118 -8.10 -4.55 2.71
C VAL A 118 -7.59 -3.17 3.14
N GLY A 119 -7.84 -2.12 2.34
CA GLY A 119 -7.47 -0.76 2.70
C GLY A 119 -8.11 -0.29 4.01
N LEU A 120 -9.40 -0.58 4.21
CA LEU A 120 -10.12 -0.25 5.44
C LEU A 120 -9.62 -1.05 6.66
N MET A 121 -9.29 -2.33 6.47
CA MET A 121 -8.75 -3.17 7.54
C MET A 121 -7.35 -2.72 7.97
N LEU A 122 -6.53 -2.21 7.05
CA LEU A 122 -5.19 -1.73 7.36
C LEU A 122 -5.18 -0.30 7.93
N LEU A 123 -6.27 0.46 7.77
CA LEU A 123 -6.36 1.87 8.20
C LEU A 123 -6.00 2.09 9.69
N PRO A 124 -6.46 1.25 10.66
CA PRO A 124 -6.12 1.46 12.07
C PRO A 124 -4.63 1.26 12.35
N GLU A 125 -3.95 0.34 11.66
CA GLU A 125 -2.51 0.12 11.79
C GLU A 125 -1.72 1.33 11.29
N TRP A 126 -2.00 1.77 10.06
CA TRP A 126 -1.34 2.96 9.50
C TRP A 126 -1.68 4.24 10.27
N GLY A 127 -2.91 4.33 10.80
CA GLY A 127 -3.35 5.41 11.67
C GLY A 127 -2.60 5.45 12.99
N THR A 128 -2.47 4.32 13.69
CA THR A 128 -1.71 4.24 14.95
C THR A 128 -0.22 4.47 14.75
N PHE A 129 0.36 3.95 13.66
CA PHE A 129 1.74 4.23 13.27
C PHE A 129 1.99 5.74 13.12
N ALA A 130 1.16 6.43 12.32
CA ALA A 130 1.27 7.86 12.12
C ALA A 130 1.03 8.64 13.43
N TRP A 131 0.04 8.22 14.22
CA TRP A 131 -0.28 8.84 15.51
C TRP A 131 0.92 8.86 16.46
N ILE A 132 1.56 7.70 16.66
CA ILE A 132 2.71 7.56 17.57
C ILE A 132 3.90 8.34 17.04
N ARG A 133 4.17 8.28 15.73
CA ARG A 133 5.38 8.86 15.13
C ARG A 133 5.29 10.36 14.84
N LEU A 134 4.09 10.92 14.75
CA LEU A 134 3.87 12.37 14.60
C LEU A 134 3.81 13.11 15.95
N GLY A 135 4.06 12.41 17.07
CA GLY A 135 4.18 13.02 18.40
C GLY A 135 2.85 13.29 19.10
N TYR A 136 1.76 12.65 18.67
CA TYR A 136 0.51 12.68 19.42
C TYR A 136 0.63 11.82 20.70
N SER A 137 -0.31 11.99 21.63
CA SER A 137 -0.38 11.20 22.86
C SER A 137 -0.43 9.69 22.58
N ARG A 138 -0.20 8.85 23.60
CA ARG A 138 -0.32 7.39 23.41
C ARG A 138 -1.73 7.04 22.90
N PRO A 139 -1.86 6.34 21.76
CA PRO A 139 -3.17 5.95 21.25
C PRO A 139 -3.86 5.00 22.25
N PRO A 140 -5.19 4.94 22.26
CA PRO A 140 -5.92 4.04 23.15
C PRO A 140 -5.50 2.57 22.93
N ALA A 141 -5.31 1.82 24.01
CA ALA A 141 -4.90 0.41 23.92
C ALA A 141 -5.85 -0.44 23.06
N GLY A 142 -7.16 -0.19 23.15
CA GLY A 142 -8.16 -0.87 22.31
C GLY A 142 -7.96 -0.63 20.81
N LEU A 143 -7.52 0.57 20.41
CA LEU A 143 -7.22 0.87 19.01
C LEU A 143 -5.97 0.11 18.53
N MET A 144 -4.93 0.04 19.36
CA MET A 144 -3.71 -0.73 19.04
C MET A 144 -4.02 -2.22 18.92
N MET A 145 -4.78 -2.80 19.85
CA MET A 145 -5.17 -4.22 19.77
C MET A 145 -6.01 -4.50 18.52
N PHE A 146 -6.96 -3.63 18.19
CA PHE A 146 -7.79 -3.75 17.00
C PHE A 146 -6.96 -3.67 15.71
N ALA A 147 -6.02 -2.73 15.64
CA ALA A 147 -5.10 -2.58 14.51
C ALA A 147 -4.29 -3.86 14.26
N GLN A 148 -3.71 -4.43 15.33
CA GLN A 148 -2.95 -5.66 15.24
C GLN A 148 -3.82 -6.84 14.79
N VAL A 149 -5.02 -7.02 15.36
CA VAL A 149 -5.95 -8.09 14.95
C VAL A 149 -6.29 -8.00 13.45
N LEU A 150 -6.58 -6.80 12.95
CA LEU A 150 -6.87 -6.61 11.53
C LEU A 150 -5.65 -6.83 10.64
N LEU A 151 -4.47 -6.36 11.06
CA LEU A 151 -3.23 -6.61 10.33
C LEU A 151 -2.93 -8.11 10.21
N TYR A 152 -3.08 -8.86 11.30
CA TYR A 152 -2.93 -10.32 11.29
C TYR A 152 -3.97 -10.99 10.38
N ALA A 153 -5.23 -10.56 10.42
CA ALA A 153 -6.28 -11.09 9.55
C ALA A 153 -6.02 -10.84 8.06
N CYS A 154 -5.34 -9.74 7.70
CA CYS A 154 -4.94 -9.45 6.32
C CYS A 154 -3.67 -10.22 5.87
N SER A 155 -2.93 -10.83 6.80
CA SER A 155 -1.65 -11.49 6.52
C SER A 155 -1.75 -13.02 6.47
N ALA A 156 -2.89 -13.59 6.87
CA ALA A 156 -3.19 -15.02 6.89
C ALA A 156 -3.79 -15.50 5.56
#